data_AF-A0A0F9NF66-F1
#
_entry.id   AF-A0A0F9NF66-F1
#
_cell.length_a   1.000
_cell.length_b   1.000
_cell.length_c   1.000
_cell.angle_alpha   90.00
_cell.angle_beta   90.00
_cell.angle_gamma   90.00
#
_symmetry.space_group_name_H-M   'P 1'
#
loop_
_entity.id
_entity.type
_entity.pdbx_description
1 polymer ?
#
loop_
_entity_poly.entity_id
_entity_poly.type
_entity_poly.pdbx_seq_one_letter_code
_entity_poly.pdbx_strand_id
1 'polypeptide(L)'
;MPDVESTLIILIDADDVKFAFSGWPDHICLAACLSSDGTCSMIVFRRDERDQIPARLLKVLKLQPSQVCFVPQIPGYRTKQFLYSDERRLMALIASDPVILEEATDYAVNYNYALEEGLDPAVMLGLQSESNIAPVAAPQYDPVARITEMDVNPLLPDFLRRSVERSRRPMFSSRRRASHSILAQA
;
A
#
# COMPACT_ATOMS: atom_id res chain seq x y z
N MET A 1 -4.40 27.34 11.69
CA MET A 1 -3.27 26.48 12.08
C MET A 1 -2.62 26.00 10.80
N PRO A 2 -1.29 26.10 10.61
CA PRO A 2 -0.70 25.69 9.35
C PRO A 2 -0.82 24.17 9.25
N ASP A 3 -1.40 23.70 8.16
CA ASP A 3 -1.55 22.28 7.83
C ASP A 3 -0.15 21.67 7.77
N VAL A 4 0.25 20.95 8.82
CA VAL A 4 1.57 20.35 8.91
C VAL A 4 1.57 19.15 7.98
N GLU A 5 2.28 19.27 6.87
CA GLU A 5 2.55 18.17 5.95
C GLU A 5 3.04 16.98 6.77
N SER A 6 2.21 15.96 6.82
CA SER A 6 2.40 14.80 7.69
C SER A 6 3.01 13.63 6.93
N THR A 7 2.95 13.64 5.58
CA THR A 7 3.43 12.51 4.78
C THR A 7 4.10 12.97 3.48
N LEU A 8 5.30 12.45 3.22
CA LEU A 8 6.01 12.58 1.96
C LEU A 8 5.84 11.31 1.15
N ILE A 9 5.37 11.44 -0.09
CA ILE A 9 5.14 10.35 -1.02
C ILE A 9 6.16 10.46 -2.14
N ILE A 10 6.99 9.44 -2.28
CA ILE A 10 7.99 9.33 -3.34
C ILE A 10 7.52 8.26 -4.33
N LEU A 11 7.31 8.65 -5.59
CA LEU A 11 7.00 7.74 -6.68
C LEU A 11 8.31 7.38 -7.38
N ILE A 12 8.64 6.10 -7.38
CA ILE A 12 9.87 5.53 -7.91
C ILE A 12 9.49 4.67 -9.11
N ASP A 13 10.14 4.92 -10.25
CA ASP A 13 9.88 4.17 -11.47
C ASP A 13 10.46 2.76 -11.39
N ALA A 14 9.88 1.83 -12.15
CA ALA A 14 10.30 0.43 -12.19
C ALA A 14 11.81 0.26 -12.38
N ASP A 15 12.39 1.07 -13.27
CA ASP A 15 13.80 1.00 -13.64
C ASP A 15 14.72 1.41 -12.47
N ASP A 16 14.27 2.31 -11.59
CA ASP A 16 15.01 2.71 -10.40
C ASP A 16 14.91 1.64 -9.31
N VAL A 17 13.74 1.02 -9.14
CA VAL A 17 13.55 -0.07 -8.16
C VAL A 17 14.39 -1.30 -8.53
N LYS A 18 14.65 -1.53 -9.82
CA LYS A 18 15.53 -2.62 -10.28
C LYS A 18 16.95 -2.55 -9.72
N PHE A 19 17.44 -1.36 -9.35
CA PHE A 19 18.74 -1.24 -8.67
C PHE A 19 18.73 -1.84 -7.27
N ALA A 20 17.57 -1.90 -6.60
CA ALA A 20 17.38 -2.60 -5.34
C ALA A 20 17.05 -4.09 -5.54
N PHE A 21 16.21 -4.42 -6.53
CA PHE A 21 15.77 -5.78 -6.81
C PHE A 21 15.87 -6.10 -8.30
N SER A 22 16.85 -6.93 -8.70
CA SER A 22 17.06 -7.27 -10.11
C SER A 22 15.89 -7.99 -10.78
N GLY A 23 15.03 -8.66 -10.00
CA GLY A 23 13.83 -9.35 -10.48
C GLY A 23 12.57 -8.48 -10.55
N TRP A 24 12.69 -7.16 -10.36
CA TRP A 24 11.53 -6.27 -10.31
C TRP A 24 10.79 -6.18 -11.67
N PRO A 25 9.44 -6.29 -11.71
CA PRO A 25 8.69 -6.23 -12.96
C PRO A 25 8.80 -4.88 -13.70
N ASP A 26 8.91 -4.92 -15.04
CA ASP A 26 9.21 -3.75 -15.88
C ASP A 26 8.16 -2.62 -15.85
N HIS A 27 6.89 -2.96 -15.60
CA HIS A 27 5.77 -2.02 -15.67
C HIS A 27 5.25 -1.61 -14.30
N ILE A 28 5.85 -2.10 -13.21
CA ILE A 28 5.42 -1.83 -11.85
C ILE A 28 6.31 -0.77 -11.24
N CYS A 29 5.71 0.32 -10.81
CA CYS A 29 6.35 1.39 -10.06
C CYS A 29 6.03 1.22 -8.56
N LEU A 30 6.78 1.95 -7.73
CA LEU A 30 6.65 1.89 -6.27
C LEU A 30 6.38 3.27 -5.69
N ALA A 31 5.37 3.38 -4.83
CA ALA A 31 5.11 4.57 -4.03
C ALA A 31 5.57 4.31 -2.59
N ALA A 32 6.63 5.01 -2.17
CA ALA A 32 7.08 4.99 -0.79
C ALA A 32 6.50 6.18 -0.04
N CYS A 33 5.70 5.89 0.99
CA CYS A 33 4.97 6.87 1.78
C CYS A 33 5.63 6.97 3.15
N LEU A 34 6.34 8.07 3.38
CA LEU A 34 7.07 8.37 4.61
C LEU A 34 6.24 9.33 5.45
N SER A 35 5.71 8.85 6.56
CA SER A 35 4.93 9.67 7.49
C SER A 35 5.79 10.25 8.61
N SER A 36 5.39 11.40 9.14
CA SER A 36 6.09 12.17 10.18
C SER A 36 6.19 11.44 11.52
N ASP A 37 5.33 10.44 11.76
CA ASP A 37 5.39 9.52 12.90
C ASP A 37 6.48 8.44 12.76
N GLY A 38 7.18 8.41 11.63
CA GLY A 38 8.25 7.44 11.33
C GLY A 38 7.77 6.16 10.66
N THR A 39 6.48 6.09 10.30
CA THR A 39 5.94 4.96 9.53
C THR A 39 6.32 5.08 8.06
N CYS A 40 6.76 3.96 7.46
CA CYS A 40 6.96 3.83 6.03
C CYS A 40 5.99 2.79 5.47
N SER A 41 5.18 3.18 4.51
CA SER A 41 4.31 2.28 3.76
C SER A 41 4.71 2.25 2.30
N MET A 42 4.84 1.06 1.73
CA MET A 42 5.22 0.85 0.34
C MET A 42 4.01 0.34 -0.42
N ILE A 43 3.69 0.95 -1.55
CA ILE A 43 2.50 0.63 -2.35
C ILE A 43 2.92 0.48 -3.81
N VAL A 44 2.66 -0.69 -4.40
CA VAL A 44 2.95 -0.97 -5.80
C VAL A 44 1.81 -0.51 -6.71
N PHE A 45 2.17 -0.08 -7.92
CA PHE A 45 1.22 0.34 -8.94
C PHE A 45 1.80 0.14 -10.34
N ARG A 46 0.95 0.05 -11.36
CA ARG A 46 1.43 -0.01 -12.75
C ARG A 46 1.70 1.39 -13.28
N ARG A 47 2.72 1.53 -14.14
CA ARG A 47 3.06 2.80 -14.81
C ARG A 47 1.86 3.46 -15.51
N ASP A 48 0.95 2.66 -16.07
CA ASP A 48 -0.26 3.13 -16.76
C ASP A 48 -1.27 3.80 -15.80
N GLU A 49 -1.19 3.51 -14.50
CA GLU A 49 -2.07 4.05 -13.47
C GLU A 49 -1.55 5.36 -12.86
N ARG A 50 -0.39 5.88 -13.32
CA ARG A 50 0.33 6.98 -12.68
C ARG A 50 -0.52 8.23 -12.43
N ASP A 51 -1.45 8.56 -13.33
CA ASP A 51 -2.33 9.71 -13.18
C ASP A 51 -3.42 9.53 -12.11
N GLN A 52 -3.81 8.28 -11.84
CA GLN A 52 -4.84 7.93 -10.85
C GLN A 52 -4.25 7.67 -9.46
N ILE A 53 -2.94 7.44 -9.39
CA ILE A 53 -2.24 7.06 -8.17
C ILE A 53 -2.31 8.09 -7.04
N PRO A 54 -2.19 9.41 -7.27
CA PRO A 54 -2.34 10.38 -6.20
C PRO A 54 -3.68 10.25 -5.45
N ALA A 55 -4.78 10.11 -6.19
CA ALA A 55 -6.11 9.94 -5.60
C ALA A 55 -6.24 8.58 -4.87
N ARG A 56 -5.67 7.51 -5.43
CA ARG A 56 -5.66 6.18 -4.81
C ARG A 56 -4.87 6.17 -3.51
N LEU A 57 -3.67 6.77 -3.47
CA LEU A 57 -2.83 6.84 -2.29
C LEU A 57 -3.50 7.61 -1.14
N LEU A 58 -4.16 8.73 -1.45
CA LEU A 58 -4.94 9.46 -0.44
C LEU A 58 -6.06 8.62 0.16
N LYS A 59 -6.78 7.84 -0.65
CA LYS A 59 -7.84 6.93 -0.18
C LYS A 59 -7.27 5.81 0.70
N VAL A 60 -6.22 5.13 0.23
CA VAL A 60 -5.58 4.01 0.94
C VAL A 60 -4.99 4.45 2.27
N LEU A 61 -4.28 5.58 2.28
CA LEU A 61 -3.65 6.13 3.49
C LEU A 61 -4.62 6.94 4.36
N LYS A 62 -5.85 7.19 3.88
CA LYS A 62 -6.88 8.03 4.52
C LYS A 62 -6.36 9.44 4.85
N LEU A 63 -5.63 10.03 3.90
CA LEU A 63 -5.00 11.35 4.03
C LEU A 63 -5.75 12.40 3.21
N GLN A 64 -5.63 13.66 3.64
CA GLN A 64 -6.10 14.80 2.85
C GLN A 64 -5.01 15.34 1.91
N PRO A 65 -5.37 15.94 0.76
CA PRO A 65 -4.40 16.52 -0.17
C PRO A 65 -3.45 17.55 0.46
N SER A 66 -3.91 18.29 1.48
CA SER A 66 -3.11 19.31 2.17
C SER A 66 -2.02 18.73 3.07
N GLN A 67 -2.16 17.46 3.47
CA GLN A 67 -1.26 16.77 4.40
C GLN A 67 -0.11 16.04 3.69
N VAL A 68 -0.12 15.99 2.36
CA VAL A 68 0.83 15.20 1.56
C VAL A 68 1.72 16.07 0.68
N CYS A 69 2.93 15.58 0.44
CA CYS A 69 3.85 16.11 -0.57
C CYS A 69 4.25 14.99 -1.52
N PHE A 70 4.32 15.29 -2.82
CA PHE A 70 4.73 14.33 -3.84
C PHE A 70 6.12 14.66 -4.41
N VAL A 71 6.88 13.60 -4.68
CA VAL A 71 8.14 13.62 -5.44
C VAL A 71 8.07 12.48 -6.46
N PRO A 72 8.18 12.73 -7.78
CA PRO A 72 8.35 14.04 -8.43
C PRO A 72 7.11 14.94 -8.30
N GLN A 73 7.20 16.19 -8.77
CA GLN A 73 6.10 17.15 -8.70
C GLN A 73 4.87 16.66 -9.48
N ILE A 74 3.69 16.75 -8.84
CA ILE A 74 2.39 16.41 -9.44
C ILE A 74 1.49 17.65 -9.43
N PRO A 75 0.76 17.96 -10.51
CA PRO A 75 -0.19 19.07 -10.55
C PRO A 75 -1.23 18.98 -9.41
N GLY A 76 -1.46 20.11 -8.72
CA GLY A 76 -2.42 20.18 -7.61
C GLY A 76 -1.88 19.74 -6.26
N TYR A 77 -0.63 19.27 -6.17
CA TYR A 77 0.01 18.85 -4.93
C TYR A 77 1.26 19.65 -4.61
N ARG A 78 1.60 19.72 -3.32
CA ARG A 78 2.88 20.24 -2.87
C ARG A 78 4.00 19.27 -3.25
N THR A 79 5.17 19.83 -3.51
CA THR A 79 6.39 19.06 -3.78
C THR A 79 7.53 19.59 -2.93
N LYS A 80 8.45 18.71 -2.58
CA LYS A 80 9.68 19.06 -1.86
C LYS A 80 10.88 18.61 -2.65
N GLN A 81 11.99 19.33 -2.48
CA GLN A 81 13.27 18.81 -2.94
C GLN A 81 13.62 17.58 -2.12
N PHE A 82 13.91 16.49 -2.82
CA PHE A 82 14.36 15.25 -2.21
C PHE A 82 15.86 15.18 -2.38
N LEU A 83 16.59 15.13 -1.25
CA LEU A 83 18.04 15.14 -1.26
C LEU A 83 18.57 13.75 -1.65
N TYR A 84 19.68 13.73 -2.38
CA TYR A 84 20.33 12.47 -2.78
C TYR A 84 20.68 11.56 -1.58
N SER A 85 21.00 12.14 -0.42
CA SER A 85 21.24 11.35 0.80
C SER A 85 19.98 10.62 1.30
N ASP A 86 18.82 11.25 1.16
CA ASP A 86 17.53 10.68 1.59
C ASP A 86 17.05 9.64 0.58
N GLU A 87 17.30 9.86 -0.71
CA GLU A 87 17.09 8.88 -1.76
C GLU A 87 17.89 7.60 -1.52
N ARG A 88 19.19 7.70 -1.23
CA ARG A 88 20.00 6.50 -0.92
C ARG A 88 19.50 5.76 0.31
N ARG A 89 19.04 6.47 1.34
CA ARG A 89 18.44 5.85 2.54
C ARG A 89 17.12 5.16 2.22
N LEU A 90 16.29 5.77 1.39
CA LEU A 90 15.04 5.20 0.94
C LEU A 90 15.26 3.92 0.12
N MET A 91 16.19 3.95 -0.83
CA MET A 91 16.55 2.77 -1.62
C MET A 91 17.11 1.63 -0.75
N ALA A 92 17.89 1.96 0.29
CA ALA A 92 18.35 0.97 1.27
C ALA A 92 17.20 0.38 2.10
N LEU A 93 16.19 1.19 2.44
CA LEU A 93 14.99 0.72 3.14
C LEU A 93 14.17 -0.22 2.25
N ILE A 94 13.98 0.13 0.98
CA ILE A 94 13.31 -0.70 -0.02
C ILE A 94 14.05 -2.03 -0.18
N ALA A 95 15.37 -2.00 -0.37
CA ALA A 95 16.18 -3.21 -0.50
C ALA A 95 16.18 -4.11 0.77
N SER A 96 15.85 -3.55 1.94
CA SER A 96 15.78 -4.29 3.19
C SER A 96 14.48 -5.08 3.40
N ASP A 97 13.46 -4.81 2.60
CA ASP A 97 12.16 -5.48 2.66
C ASP A 97 11.91 -6.31 1.39
N PRO A 98 12.32 -7.59 1.35
CA PRO A 98 12.14 -8.44 0.17
C PRO A 98 10.68 -8.80 -0.11
N VAL A 99 9.76 -8.60 0.85
CA VAL A 99 8.34 -8.92 0.68
C VAL A 99 7.73 -8.04 -0.41
N ILE A 100 8.22 -6.81 -0.57
CA ILE A 100 7.72 -5.89 -1.60
C ILE A 100 7.94 -6.41 -3.03
N LEU A 101 8.98 -7.22 -3.25
CA LEU A 101 9.22 -7.85 -4.55
C LEU A 101 8.18 -8.95 -4.85
N GLU A 102 7.81 -9.73 -3.84
CA GLU A 102 6.74 -10.73 -3.96
C GLU A 102 5.41 -10.02 -4.26
N GLU A 103 5.08 -8.96 -3.50
CA GLU A 103 3.87 -8.16 -3.73
C GLU A 103 3.83 -7.52 -5.13
N ALA A 104 4.96 -7.01 -5.61
CA ALA A 104 5.05 -6.44 -6.95
C ALA A 104 4.83 -7.49 -8.05
N THR A 105 5.37 -8.69 -7.84
CA THR A 105 5.21 -9.81 -8.77
C THR A 105 3.76 -10.27 -8.83
N ASP A 106 3.15 -10.49 -7.67
CA ASP A 106 1.74 -10.87 -7.56
C ASP A 106 0.82 -9.80 -8.17
N TYR A 107 1.10 -8.53 -7.90
CA TYR A 107 0.38 -7.41 -8.50
C TYR A 107 0.47 -7.42 -10.02
N ALA A 108 1.67 -7.61 -10.58
CA ALA A 108 1.88 -7.65 -12.03
C ALA A 108 1.10 -8.80 -12.69
N VAL A 109 1.16 -10.00 -12.09
CA VAL A 109 0.43 -11.18 -12.59
C VAL A 109 -1.07 -10.94 -12.54
N ASN A 110 -1.61 -10.50 -11.40
CA ASN A 110 -3.04 -10.27 -11.24
C ASN A 110 -3.55 -9.15 -12.15
N TYR A 111 -2.76 -8.09 -12.34
CA TYR A 111 -3.12 -7.00 -13.24
C TYR A 111 -3.15 -7.47 -14.70
N ASN A 112 -2.15 -8.23 -15.14
CA ASN A 112 -2.12 -8.75 -16.51
C ASN A 112 -3.28 -9.72 -16.76
N TYR A 113 -3.58 -10.59 -15.80
CA TYR A 113 -4.74 -11.46 -15.87
C TYR A 113 -6.05 -10.66 -16.01
N ALA A 114 -6.22 -9.58 -15.22
CA ALA A 114 -7.38 -8.71 -15.35
C ALA A 114 -7.51 -8.12 -16.77
N LEU A 115 -6.40 -7.63 -17.34
CA LEU A 115 -6.39 -7.09 -18.70
C LEU A 115 -6.74 -8.15 -19.75
N GLU A 116 -6.18 -9.36 -19.63
CA GLU A 116 -6.40 -10.46 -20.58
C GLU A 116 -7.86 -10.94 -20.56
N GLU A 117 -8.48 -10.99 -19.39
CA GLU A 117 -9.89 -11.37 -19.21
C GLU A 117 -10.86 -10.20 -19.49
N GLY A 118 -10.35 -9.00 -19.79
CA GLY A 118 -11.17 -7.80 -20.00
C GLY A 118 -11.87 -7.30 -18.73
N LEU A 119 -11.35 -7.67 -17.55
CA LEU A 119 -11.81 -7.20 -16.25
C LEU A 119 -11.16 -5.85 -15.91
N ASP A 120 -11.83 -5.04 -15.09
CA ASP A 120 -11.22 -3.83 -14.54
C ASP A 120 -10.20 -4.22 -13.44
N PRO A 121 -8.89 -3.95 -13.63
CA PRO A 121 -7.87 -4.29 -12.65
C PRO A 121 -8.12 -3.63 -11.30
N ALA A 122 -8.70 -2.41 -11.28
CA ALA A 122 -8.96 -1.70 -10.03
C ALA A 122 -10.05 -2.39 -9.19
N VAL A 123 -11.01 -3.05 -9.83
CA VAL A 123 -12.06 -3.82 -9.16
C VAL A 123 -11.53 -5.17 -8.71
N MET A 124 -10.82 -5.89 -9.58
CA MET A 124 -10.26 -7.21 -9.28
C MET A 124 -9.25 -7.17 -8.13
N LEU A 125 -8.39 -6.13 -8.11
CA LEU A 125 -7.38 -5.94 -7.07
C LEU A 125 -7.94 -5.28 -5.79
N GLY A 126 -9.26 -5.02 -5.73
CA GLY A 126 -9.90 -4.40 -4.57
C GLY A 126 -9.45 -2.96 -4.28
N LEU A 127 -8.95 -2.26 -5.30
CA LEU A 127 -8.37 -0.91 -5.18
C LEU A 127 -9.42 0.20 -5.16
N GLN A 128 -10.62 -0.10 -5.64
CA GLN A 128 -11.79 0.76 -5.44
C GLN A 128 -12.39 0.45 -4.07
N SER A 129 -12.22 1.37 -3.12
CA SER A 129 -13.12 1.41 -1.96
C SER A 129 -14.52 1.71 -2.47
N GLU A 130 -15.41 0.73 -2.38
CA GLU A 130 -16.84 0.84 -2.68
C GLU A 130 -17.42 2.13 -2.08
N SER A 131 -17.58 3.14 -2.90
CA SER A 131 -18.30 4.37 -2.56
C SER A 131 -19.39 4.67 -3.59
N ASN A 132 -19.87 3.63 -4.28
CA ASN A 132 -21.15 3.66 -5.00
C ASN A 132 -21.73 2.27 -5.29
N ILE A 133 -21.77 1.38 -4.30
CA ILE A 133 -22.75 0.29 -4.33
C ILE A 133 -23.89 0.76 -3.44
N ALA A 134 -25.00 1.16 -4.08
CA ALA A 134 -26.27 1.29 -3.39
C ALA A 134 -26.49 0.03 -2.56
N PRO A 135 -26.97 0.13 -1.31
CA PRO A 135 -27.09 -1.03 -0.45
C PRO A 135 -28.02 -2.03 -1.15
N VAL A 136 -27.44 -3.10 -1.69
CA VAL A 136 -28.21 -4.28 -2.05
C VAL A 136 -28.72 -4.78 -0.72
N ALA A 137 -30.03 -4.61 -0.52
CA ALA A 137 -30.71 -5.05 0.67
C ALA A 137 -30.26 -6.48 0.98
N ALA A 138 -29.64 -6.67 2.15
CA ALA A 138 -29.32 -7.99 2.64
C ALA A 138 -30.61 -8.84 2.58
N PRO A 139 -30.56 -10.09 2.10
CA PRO A 139 -31.71 -10.97 2.22
C PRO A 139 -32.06 -11.05 3.71
N GLN A 140 -33.28 -10.63 4.05
CA GLN A 140 -33.79 -10.70 5.41
C GLN A 140 -33.84 -12.18 5.80
N TYR A 141 -32.91 -12.57 6.67
CA TYR A 141 -32.85 -13.91 7.22
C TYR A 141 -33.88 -14.03 8.34
N ASP A 142 -34.98 -14.71 8.05
CA ASP A 142 -36.01 -15.11 9.02
C ASP A 142 -35.38 -16.06 10.07
N PRO A 143 -35.40 -15.74 11.38
CA PRO A 143 -34.64 -16.50 12.37
C PRO A 143 -35.39 -17.73 12.92
N VAL A 144 -36.29 -18.37 12.14
CA VAL A 144 -37.06 -19.52 12.64
C VAL A 144 -37.10 -20.67 11.63
N ALA A 145 -35.97 -21.36 11.45
CA ALA A 145 -35.97 -22.76 11.05
C ALA A 145 -34.62 -23.45 11.33
N ARG A 146 -34.63 -24.29 12.37
CA ARG A 146 -33.87 -25.55 12.57
C ARG A 146 -32.35 -25.57 12.38
N ILE A 147 -31.72 -25.81 13.53
CA ILE A 147 -30.53 -26.61 13.74
C ILE A 147 -30.56 -27.89 12.88
N THR A 148 -29.61 -28.07 11.95
CA THR A 148 -29.00 -29.37 11.61
C THR A 148 -27.65 -29.11 10.88
N GLU A 149 -26.58 -29.55 11.53
CA GLU A 149 -25.31 -30.10 10.97
C GLU A 149 -24.63 -29.45 9.75
N MET A 150 -23.40 -28.97 9.99
CA MET A 150 -22.21 -29.22 9.16
C MET A 150 -22.41 -29.18 7.64
N ASP A 151 -22.35 -27.99 7.04
CA ASP A 151 -22.00 -27.88 5.62
C ASP A 151 -20.83 -26.91 5.45
N VAL A 152 -19.67 -27.53 5.26
CA VAL A 152 -18.41 -26.94 4.91
C VAL A 152 -18.53 -26.56 3.44
N ASN A 153 -18.79 -25.29 3.15
CA ASN A 153 -18.89 -24.76 1.78
C ASN A 153 -17.73 -25.31 0.89
N PRO A 154 -18.01 -26.24 -0.05
CA PRO A 154 -16.99 -27.00 -0.77
C PRO A 154 -16.45 -26.27 -2.01
N LEU A 155 -16.75 -24.98 -2.18
CA LEU A 155 -16.37 -24.21 -3.37
C LEU A 155 -15.25 -23.20 -3.14
N LEU A 156 -14.54 -23.27 -2.00
CA LEU A 156 -13.35 -22.46 -1.76
C LEU A 156 -12.07 -23.30 -1.91
N PRO A 157 -11.17 -22.97 -2.87
CA PRO A 157 -9.89 -23.63 -3.02
C PRO A 157 -9.04 -23.57 -1.74
N ASP A 158 -8.34 -24.66 -1.40
CA ASP A 158 -7.59 -24.82 -0.14
C ASP A 158 -6.52 -23.74 0.12
N PHE A 159 -6.05 -23.03 -0.90
CA PHE A 159 -5.10 -21.94 -0.72
C PHE A 159 -5.70 -20.75 0.07
N LEU A 160 -7.00 -20.48 -0.07
CA LEU A 160 -7.69 -19.40 0.64
C LEU A 160 -7.89 -19.72 2.12
N ARG A 161 -7.95 -21.01 2.48
CA ARG A 161 -8.09 -21.45 3.88
C ARG A 161 -6.84 -21.14 4.70
N ARG A 162 -5.66 -21.26 4.10
CA ARG A 162 -4.37 -21.04 4.80
C ARG A 162 -4.04 -19.57 5.02
N SER A 163 -4.53 -18.66 4.16
CA SER A 163 -4.17 -17.23 4.23
C SER A 163 -4.89 -16.49 5.37
N VAL A 164 -6.13 -16.88 5.68
CA VAL A 164 -6.93 -16.25 6.75
C VAL A 164 -6.37 -16.56 8.14
N GLU A 165 -5.68 -17.69 8.32
CA GLU A 165 -5.19 -18.13 9.63
C GLU A 165 -3.84 -17.50 10.03
N ARG A 166 -3.05 -16.98 9.07
CA ARG A 166 -1.78 -16.28 9.35
C ARG A 166 -1.90 -14.77 9.56
N SER A 167 -3.03 -14.15 9.24
CA SER A 167 -3.22 -12.69 9.36
C SER A 167 -3.39 -12.18 10.80
N ARG A 168 -3.11 -13.00 11.81
CA ARG A 168 -3.05 -12.60 13.23
C ARG A 168 -1.62 -12.66 13.75
N ARG A 169 -0.76 -11.75 13.28
CA ARG A 169 0.32 -11.06 14.03
C ARG A 169 1.29 -10.34 13.08
N PRO A 170 1.39 -9.01 13.21
CA PRO A 170 2.68 -8.36 13.20
C PRO A 170 2.96 -7.83 14.60
N MET A 171 3.97 -8.41 15.26
CA MET A 171 4.56 -7.80 16.44
C MET A 171 6.06 -7.98 16.33
N PHE A 172 6.77 -6.92 15.95
CA PHE A 172 8.10 -6.69 16.51
C PHE A 172 8.34 -5.20 16.71
N SER A 173 8.45 -4.85 17.99
CA SER A 173 8.83 -3.54 18.48
C SER A 173 10.32 -3.31 18.23
N SER A 174 10.71 -2.10 17.83
CA SER A 174 12.03 -1.60 18.19
C SER A 174 11.93 -0.16 18.69
N ARG A 175 11.79 -0.02 20.01
CA ARG A 175 12.07 1.23 20.70
C ARG A 175 13.58 1.46 20.68
N ARG A 176 14.05 2.51 20.01
CA ARG A 176 15.26 3.22 20.45
C ARG A 176 14.84 4.53 21.10
N ARG A 177 14.83 4.54 22.43
CA ARG A 177 14.86 5.79 23.22
C ARG A 177 16.16 6.50 22.86
N ALA A 178 16.06 7.71 22.32
CA ALA A 178 17.16 8.66 22.39
C ALA A 178 17.23 9.16 23.84
N SER A 179 18.29 8.80 24.56
CA SER A 179 18.62 9.47 25.82
C SER A 179 19.08 10.88 25.48
N HIS A 180 18.22 11.86 25.74
CA HIS A 180 18.65 13.23 25.99
C HIS A 180 19.59 13.23 27.19
N SER A 181 20.83 13.66 26.98
CA SER A 181 21.67 14.21 28.04
C SER A 181 22.11 15.60 27.61
N ILE A 182 21.30 16.59 27.99
CA ILE A 182 21.74 17.97 28.15
C ILE A 182 22.15 18.12 29.62
N LEU A 183 23.37 18.58 29.88
CA LEU A 183 23.84 19.37 31.04
C LEU A 183 25.33 19.66 30.76
N ALA A 184 25.68 20.84 30.27
CA ALA A 184 25.92 22.08 31.02
C ALA A 184 27.23 22.06 31.83
N GLN A 185 28.18 22.86 31.33
CA GLN A 185 29.18 23.71 32.02
C GLN A 185 29.57 23.39 33.47
N ALA A 186 30.88 23.18 33.69
CA ALA A 186 31.76 24.04 34.51
C ALA A 186 33.22 23.63 34.28
#